data_AF-A0A1J9PJ95-F1
#
_entry.id   AF-A0A1J9PJ95-F1
#
_cell.length_a   1.000
_cell.length_b   1.000
_cell.length_c   1.000
_cell.angle_alpha   90.00
_cell.angle_beta   90.00
_cell.angle_gamma   90.00
#
_symmetry.space_group_name_H-M   'P 1'
#
loop_
_entity.id
_entity.type
_entity.pdbx_description
1 polymer ?
#
loop_
_entity_poly.entity_id
_entity_poly.type
_entity_poly.pdbx_seq_one_letter_code
_entity_poly.pdbx_strand_id
1 'polypeptide(L)'
;MLIPANNLRNLPNDEPERDRMDMVHQMYKDALGELFLAPISDSPQIILDLGTGTGIWAMECAECVNQKPCTHPTKQPWLTIDSSVPPNCIFEVDDFEEWNLPYKFDLIHGRELDGSISDCEKLCREAFDHLKPGGYFELKSLEHGFFSDDETHKKAIHAHEWQQHIIEGRNKLRKPFCGATICTQGMENAGFVNIKSQKFKLRTSDEDPALKRSRFQ
;
A
#
# COMPACT_ATOMS: atom_id res chain seq x y z
N MET A 1 3.18 -18.90 12.92
CA MET A 1 1.96 -19.74 12.77
C MET A 1 0.96 -18.90 12.00
N LEU A 2 0.83 -19.14 10.69
CA LEU A 2 -0.15 -18.47 9.84
C LEU A 2 -1.53 -18.82 10.39
N ILE A 3 -2.19 -17.85 11.02
CA ILE A 3 -3.58 -18.01 11.45
C ILE A 3 -4.42 -18.10 10.18
N PRO A 4 -5.20 -19.17 9.98
CA PRO A 4 -6.03 -19.30 8.79
C PRO A 4 -7.07 -18.17 8.80
N ALA A 5 -6.93 -17.22 7.89
CA ALA A 5 -7.82 -16.07 7.70
C ALA A 5 -9.17 -16.47 7.08
N ASN A 6 -9.73 -17.62 7.48
CA ASN A 6 -10.91 -18.18 6.84
C ASN A 6 -12.23 -17.48 7.21
N ASN A 7 -12.21 -16.31 7.86
CA ASN A 7 -13.42 -15.56 8.20
C ASN A 7 -13.28 -14.03 8.21
N LEU A 8 -12.17 -13.46 7.74
CA LEU A 8 -12.01 -12.00 7.69
C LEU A 8 -11.54 -11.57 6.30
N ARG A 9 -12.53 -11.11 5.51
CA ARG A 9 -12.46 -10.41 4.20
C ARG A 9 -12.46 -11.33 2.97
N ASN A 10 -13.47 -11.09 2.11
CA ASN A 10 -13.82 -11.84 0.89
C ASN A 10 -12.83 -11.67 -0.28
N LEU A 11 -11.53 -11.53 -0.01
CA LEU A 11 -10.50 -11.45 -1.06
C LEU A 11 -9.70 -12.76 -1.08
N PRO A 12 -9.32 -13.25 -2.27
CA PRO A 12 -8.53 -14.47 -2.38
C PRO A 12 -7.22 -14.31 -1.60
N ASN A 13 -6.82 -15.35 -0.87
CA ASN A 13 -5.53 -15.45 -0.20
C ASN A 13 -4.87 -16.79 -0.59
N ASP A 14 -5.06 -17.18 -1.85
CA ASP A 14 -4.44 -18.33 -2.46
C ASP A 14 -3.06 -17.97 -3.01
N GLU A 15 -2.30 -18.98 -3.41
CA GLU A 15 -0.95 -18.81 -3.97
C GLU A 15 -0.91 -17.88 -5.19
N PRO A 16 -1.80 -18.00 -6.20
CA PRO A 16 -1.79 -17.10 -7.35
C PRO A 16 -1.99 -15.62 -6.98
N GLU A 17 -2.84 -15.32 -6.00
CA GLU A 17 -3.03 -13.93 -5.56
C GLU A 17 -1.80 -13.40 -4.83
N ARG A 18 -1.16 -14.22 -3.98
CA ARG A 18 0.10 -13.83 -3.33
C ARG A 18 1.20 -13.54 -4.35
N ASP A 19 1.36 -14.39 -5.37
CA ASP A 19 2.31 -14.18 -6.46
C ASP A 19 2.01 -12.87 -7.23
N ARG A 20 0.72 -12.59 -7.48
CA ARG A 20 0.30 -11.33 -8.11
C ARG A 20 0.68 -10.12 -7.26
N MET A 21 0.47 -10.19 -5.95
CA MET A 21 0.83 -9.10 -5.02
C MET A 21 2.33 -8.87 -4.95
N ASP A 22 3.13 -9.93 -4.94
CA ASP A 22 4.59 -9.85 -4.91
C ASP A 22 5.14 -9.31 -6.25
N MET A 23 4.54 -9.68 -7.38
CA MET A 23 4.84 -9.07 -8.68
C MET A 23 4.54 -7.57 -8.68
N VAL A 24 3.37 -7.15 -8.16
CA VAL A 24 3.03 -5.72 -8.04
C VAL A 24 4.04 -5.01 -7.14
N HIS A 25 4.52 -5.64 -6.06
CA HIS A 25 5.57 -5.06 -5.23
C HIS A 25 6.87 -4.81 -6.02
N GLN A 26 7.32 -5.75 -6.86
CA GLN A 26 8.48 -5.54 -7.72
C GLN A 26 8.25 -4.41 -8.74
N MET A 27 7.07 -4.34 -9.37
CA MET A 27 6.74 -3.25 -10.30
C MET A 27 6.87 -1.87 -9.64
N TYR A 28 6.43 -1.73 -8.39
CA TYR A 28 6.60 -0.49 -7.63
C TYR A 28 8.07 -0.18 -7.36
N LYS A 29 8.89 -1.17 -7.00
CA LYS A 29 10.33 -0.98 -6.77
C LYS A 29 11.05 -0.53 -8.03
N ASP A 30 10.76 -1.17 -9.15
CA ASP A 30 11.39 -0.83 -10.43
C ASP A 30 11.00 0.58 -10.91
N ALA A 31 9.75 0.98 -10.67
CA ALA A 31 9.26 2.30 -11.07
C ALA A 31 9.71 3.44 -10.17
N LEU A 32 9.80 3.20 -8.86
CA LEU A 32 10.07 4.25 -7.86
C LEU A 32 11.54 4.31 -7.42
N GLY A 33 12.27 3.19 -7.50
CA GLY A 33 13.64 3.05 -6.98
C GLY A 33 13.77 3.05 -5.45
N GLU A 34 12.71 3.41 -4.73
CA GLU A 34 12.66 3.58 -3.28
C GLU A 34 11.39 2.93 -2.69
N LEU A 35 11.45 2.47 -1.44
CA LEU A 35 10.29 1.85 -0.76
C LEU A 35 9.19 2.85 -0.42
N PHE A 36 9.56 4.09 -0.07
CA PHE A 36 8.67 5.21 0.21
C PHE A 36 9.27 6.51 -0.34
N LEU A 37 8.40 7.45 -0.73
CA LEU A 37 8.78 8.76 -1.26
C LEU A 37 8.67 9.87 -0.22
N ALA A 38 7.93 9.62 0.86
CA ALA A 38 7.80 10.49 2.01
C ALA A 38 9.19 10.83 2.59
N PRO A 39 9.54 12.12 2.76
CA PRO A 39 10.84 12.53 3.30
C PRO A 39 10.86 12.40 4.83
N ILE A 40 10.79 11.16 5.31
CA ILE A 40 10.85 10.84 6.74
C ILE A 40 12.29 10.95 7.28
N SER A 41 12.42 11.02 8.60
CA SER A 41 13.72 10.99 9.29
C SER A 41 14.53 9.75 8.92
N ASP A 42 15.87 9.85 8.94
CA ASP A 42 16.77 8.70 8.75
C ASP A 42 16.73 7.68 9.91
N SER A 43 16.03 8.00 11.00
CA SER A 43 15.83 7.10 12.14
C SER A 43 14.36 7.10 12.59
N PRO A 44 13.43 6.62 11.74
CA PRO A 44 12.02 6.52 12.12
C PRO A 44 11.87 5.51 13.27
N GLN A 45 10.94 5.76 14.18
CA GLN A 45 10.76 4.91 15.37
C GLN A 45 9.60 3.94 15.20
N ILE A 46 8.47 4.39 14.64
CA ILE A 46 7.27 3.56 14.45
C ILE A 46 6.68 3.84 13.07
N ILE A 47 6.55 2.79 12.25
CA ILE A 47 5.95 2.82 10.92
C ILE A 47 4.74 1.89 10.92
N LEU A 48 3.63 2.34 10.33
CA LEU A 48 2.43 1.53 10.13
C LEU A 48 2.25 1.28 8.63
N ASP A 49 2.04 0.03 8.25
CA ASP A 49 1.66 -0.37 6.90
C ASP A 49 0.21 -0.88 6.92
N LEU A 50 -0.68 -0.17 6.25
CA LEU A 50 -2.11 -0.48 6.18
C LEU A 50 -2.37 -1.47 5.05
N GLY A 51 -3.11 -2.53 5.35
CA GLY A 51 -3.45 -3.56 4.35
C GLY A 51 -2.21 -4.25 3.77
N THR A 52 -1.34 -4.73 4.66
CA THR A 52 0.00 -5.29 4.37
C THR A 52 0.03 -6.42 3.34
N GLY A 53 -1.07 -7.13 3.12
CA GLY A 53 -1.13 -8.20 2.13
C GLY A 53 -0.19 -9.36 2.47
N THR A 54 0.75 -9.66 1.58
CA THR A 54 1.82 -10.66 1.81
C THR A 54 2.82 -10.20 2.87
N GLY A 55 2.82 -8.91 3.23
CA GLY A 55 3.75 -8.32 4.19
C GLY A 55 5.13 -7.98 3.61
N ILE A 56 5.38 -8.25 2.33
CA ILE A 56 6.70 -8.06 1.69
C ILE A 56 7.22 -6.63 1.83
N TRP A 57 6.35 -5.61 1.70
CA TRP A 57 6.76 -4.21 1.88
C TRP A 57 7.18 -3.92 3.32
N ALA A 58 6.39 -4.37 4.31
CA ALA A 58 6.67 -4.14 5.72
C ALA A 58 7.99 -4.80 6.16
N MET A 59 8.26 -6.02 5.67
CA MET A 59 9.51 -6.72 5.93
C MET A 59 10.71 -5.99 5.32
N GLU A 60 10.67 -5.63 4.04
CA GLU A 60 11.77 -4.87 3.42
C GLU A 60 11.98 -3.49 4.07
N CYS A 61 10.90 -2.82 4.48
CA CYS A 61 10.97 -1.55 5.20
C CYS A 61 11.68 -1.74 6.55
N ALA A 62 11.33 -2.79 7.31
CA ALA A 62 11.94 -3.09 8.59
C ALA A 62 13.43 -3.40 8.47
N GLU A 63 13.85 -4.07 7.40
CA GLU A 63 15.27 -4.31 7.08
C GLU A 63 16.00 -3.01 6.70
N CYS A 64 15.40 -2.18 5.85
CA CYS A 64 15.98 -0.91 5.40
C CYS A 64 16.25 0.05 6.56
N VAL A 65 15.29 0.18 7.47
CA VAL A 65 15.41 1.04 8.67
C VAL A 65 16.52 0.58 9.60
N ASN A 66 16.76 -0.74 9.71
CA ASN A 66 17.86 -1.28 10.52
C ASN A 66 19.25 -1.03 9.91
N GLN A 67 19.35 -0.94 8.57
CA GLN A 67 20.62 -0.74 7.87
C GLN A 67 21.09 0.71 7.88
N LYS A 68 20.18 1.68 8.06
CA LYS A 68 20.56 3.07 8.32
C LYS A 68 21.06 3.19 9.77
N PRO A 69 22.27 3.73 10.02
CA PRO A 69 22.84 3.77 11.37
C PRO A 69 21.98 4.62 12.32
N CYS A 70 21.05 3.98 13.00
CA CYS A 70 20.29 4.58 14.08
C CYS A 70 21.19 4.64 15.33
N THR A 71 21.53 5.84 15.78
CA THR A 71 22.33 6.07 17.01
C THR A 71 21.55 5.82 18.30
N HIS A 72 20.31 5.31 18.20
CA HIS A 72 19.46 4.98 19.34
C HIS A 72 18.94 3.54 19.21
N PRO A 73 19.18 2.66 20.20
CA PRO A 73 18.63 1.31 20.18
C PRO A 73 17.12 1.40 20.43
N THR A 74 16.32 1.10 19.40
CA THR A 74 14.88 0.87 19.55
C THR A 74 14.68 -0.41 20.35
N LYS A 75 14.42 -0.26 21.65
CA LYS A 75 14.05 -1.34 22.56
C LYS A 75 12.54 -1.51 22.57
N GLN A 76 11.98 -2.55 21.94
CA GLN A 76 10.70 -3.21 22.27
C GLN A 76 10.59 -4.56 21.51
N PRO A 77 9.74 -5.52 21.95
CA PRO A 77 10.20 -6.89 22.21
C PRO A 77 10.02 -7.89 21.05
N TRP A 78 11.01 -8.77 21.00
CA TRP A 78 11.18 -9.96 20.19
C TRP A 78 10.07 -10.99 20.40
N LEU A 79 9.34 -11.31 19.33
CA LEU A 79 8.68 -12.61 19.20
C LEU A 79 8.35 -12.90 17.73
N THR A 80 9.38 -13.20 16.94
CA THR A 80 9.18 -13.73 15.60
C THR A 80 9.14 -15.26 15.64
N ILE A 81 7.99 -15.84 15.31
CA ILE A 81 7.76 -17.30 15.22
C ILE A 81 8.33 -17.88 13.91
N ASP A 82 8.72 -17.01 12.98
CA ASP A 82 9.22 -17.34 11.65
C ASP A 82 10.50 -16.55 11.38
N SER A 83 11.61 -17.22 11.05
CA SER A 83 12.88 -16.57 10.75
C SER A 83 12.85 -15.68 9.51
N SER A 84 11.79 -15.74 8.70
CA SER A 84 11.60 -14.90 7.51
C SER A 84 11.10 -13.49 7.81
N VAL A 85 10.58 -13.21 9.01
CA VAL A 85 10.09 -11.87 9.38
C VAL A 85 11.16 -11.14 10.21
N PRO A 86 11.50 -9.87 9.88
CA PRO A 86 12.45 -9.10 10.68
C PRO A 86 11.99 -8.94 12.14
N PRO A 87 12.90 -8.95 13.13
CA PRO A 87 12.54 -8.90 14.55
C PRO A 87 11.86 -7.60 15.00
N ASN A 88 11.99 -6.54 14.20
CA ASN A 88 11.34 -5.24 14.41
C ASN A 88 10.05 -5.07 13.58
N CYS A 89 9.53 -6.14 12.98
CA CYS A 89 8.29 -6.15 12.21
C CYS A 89 7.24 -7.01 12.93
N ILE A 90 6.08 -6.43 13.21
CA ILE A 90 4.96 -7.10 13.88
C ILE A 90 3.74 -7.01 12.97
N PHE A 91 3.04 -8.13 12.78
CA PHE A 91 1.81 -8.19 12.02
C PHE A 91 0.61 -8.37 12.94
N GLU A 92 -0.41 -7.53 12.75
CA GLU A 92 -1.68 -7.59 13.46
C GLU A 92 -2.81 -7.77 12.44
N VAL A 93 -3.75 -8.67 12.74
CA VAL A 93 -4.95 -8.85 11.92
C VAL A 93 -6.02 -7.94 12.47
N ASP A 94 -6.26 -6.82 11.81
CA ASP A 94 -7.24 -5.83 12.22
C ASP A 94 -7.93 -5.17 11.02
N ASP A 95 -9.03 -4.46 11.29
CA ASP A 95 -9.66 -3.57 10.32
C ASP A 95 -8.93 -2.23 10.27
N PHE A 96 -8.20 -1.97 9.18
CA PHE A 96 -7.52 -0.68 8.97
C PHE A 96 -8.45 0.54 8.88
N GLU A 97 -9.77 0.36 8.85
CA GLU A 97 -10.76 1.46 8.95
C GLU A 97 -11.18 1.75 10.41
N GLU A 98 -10.70 0.96 11.38
CA GLU A 98 -10.88 1.15 12.83
C GLU A 98 -9.54 1.42 13.51
N TRP A 99 -9.39 2.63 14.07
CA TRP A 99 -8.12 3.12 14.58
C TRP A 99 -8.09 3.13 16.10
N ASN A 100 -7.91 1.95 16.70
CA ASN A 100 -7.78 1.78 18.16
C ASN A 100 -6.31 1.62 18.58
N LEU A 101 -5.42 2.47 18.03
CA LEU A 101 -3.98 2.31 18.19
C LEU A 101 -3.43 3.26 19.27
N PRO A 102 -2.71 2.77 20.29
CA PRO A 102 -2.21 3.61 21.38
C PRO A 102 -0.95 4.40 21.00
N TYR A 103 -0.44 4.25 19.77
CA TYR A 103 0.83 4.80 19.32
C TYR A 103 0.63 5.92 18.29
N LYS A 104 1.65 6.78 18.17
CA LYS A 104 1.78 7.74 17.06
C LYS A 104 2.91 7.30 16.14
N PHE A 105 2.74 7.52 14.84
CA PHE A 105 3.62 6.99 13.80
C PHE A 105 4.47 8.09 13.15
N ASP A 106 5.67 7.73 12.72
CA ASP A 106 6.55 8.57 11.89
C ASP A 106 6.15 8.47 10.41
N LEU A 107 5.68 7.29 10.00
CA LEU A 107 5.11 7.02 8.68
C LEU A 107 3.87 6.13 8.82
N ILE A 108 2.79 6.53 8.18
CA ILE A 108 1.67 5.64 7.86
C ILE A 108 1.72 5.44 6.36
N HIS A 109 1.86 4.19 5.93
CA HIS A 109 1.91 3.79 4.52
C HIS A 109 0.69 2.93 4.19
N GLY A 110 0.19 3.04 2.96
CA GLY A 110 -0.82 2.13 2.41
C GLY A 110 -0.64 1.99 0.91
N ARG A 111 -0.83 0.77 0.39
CA ARG A 111 -0.63 0.49 -1.03
C ARG A 111 -1.69 -0.46 -1.56
N GLU A 112 -2.23 -0.16 -2.74
CA GLU A 112 -3.33 -0.91 -3.37
C GLU A 112 -4.57 -1.04 -2.46
N LEU A 113 -4.86 -0.01 -1.66
CA LEU A 113 -6.05 0.04 -0.79
C LEU A 113 -7.30 0.56 -1.50
N ASP A 114 -7.15 1.07 -2.71
CA ASP A 114 -8.22 1.69 -3.45
C ASP A 114 -9.32 0.65 -3.80
N GLY A 115 -10.59 1.05 -3.66
CA GLY A 115 -11.71 0.10 -3.72
C GLY A 115 -11.85 -0.83 -2.50
N SER A 116 -10.99 -0.67 -1.48
CA SER A 116 -11.12 -1.33 -0.17
C SER A 116 -11.46 -0.35 0.97
N ILE A 117 -11.40 0.96 0.71
CA ILE A 117 -11.71 2.03 1.66
C ILE A 117 -13.18 2.43 1.49
N SER A 118 -13.94 2.44 2.60
CA SER A 118 -15.34 2.86 2.61
C SER A 118 -15.51 4.36 2.82
N ASP A 119 -14.62 4.97 3.60
CA ASP A 119 -14.60 6.41 3.88
C ASP A 119 -13.15 6.93 3.85
N CYS A 120 -12.78 7.53 2.72
CA CYS A 120 -11.44 8.08 2.51
C CYS A 120 -11.17 9.31 3.39
N GLU A 121 -12.18 10.13 3.66
CA GLU A 121 -11.99 11.28 4.53
C GLU A 121 -11.74 10.84 5.97
N LYS A 122 -12.48 9.81 6.45
CA LYS A 122 -12.22 9.21 7.76
C LYS A 122 -10.81 8.64 7.80
N LEU A 123 -10.39 7.86 6.81
CA LEU A 123 -9.03 7.32 6.75
C LEU A 123 -7.98 8.43 6.85
N CYS A 124 -8.14 9.53 6.12
CA CYS A 124 -7.21 10.66 6.17
C CYS A 124 -7.21 11.33 7.55
N ARG A 125 -8.38 11.57 8.17
CA ARG A 125 -8.47 12.14 9.52
C ARG A 125 -7.79 11.25 10.56
N GLU A 126 -8.09 9.95 10.53
CA GLU A 126 -7.49 8.99 11.46
C GLU A 126 -5.97 8.90 11.28
N ALA A 127 -5.50 8.87 10.03
CA ALA A 127 -4.07 8.91 9.75
C ALA A 127 -3.43 10.20 10.29
N PHE A 128 -4.06 11.36 10.08
CA PHE A 128 -3.57 12.65 10.59
C PHE A 128 -3.45 12.63 12.11
N ASP A 129 -4.51 12.20 12.80
CA ASP A 129 -4.56 12.17 14.25
C ASP A 129 -3.51 11.21 14.81
N HIS A 130 -3.21 10.10 14.13
CA HIS A 130 -2.24 9.09 14.56
C HIS A 130 -0.79 9.35 14.14
N LEU A 131 -0.50 10.46 13.45
CA LEU A 131 0.88 10.83 13.17
C LEU A 131 1.51 11.63 14.31
N LYS A 132 2.83 11.47 14.47
CA LYS A 132 3.62 12.41 15.26
C LYS A 132 3.71 13.75 14.51
N PRO A 133 3.98 14.87 15.21
CA PRO A 133 4.37 16.10 14.54
C PRO A 133 5.56 15.86 13.59
N GLY A 134 5.39 16.17 12.31
CA GLY A 134 6.39 15.93 11.26
C GLY A 134 6.35 14.52 10.64
N GLY A 135 5.41 13.67 11.04
CA GLY A 135 5.16 12.38 10.40
C GLY A 135 4.45 12.51 9.05
N TYR A 136 4.47 11.45 8.26
CA TYR A 136 3.93 11.44 6.90
C TYR A 136 2.87 10.35 6.70
N PHE A 137 1.87 10.66 5.88
CA PHE A 137 0.92 9.69 5.35
C PHE A 137 1.18 9.50 3.86
N GLU A 138 1.45 8.27 3.44
CA GLU A 138 1.73 7.92 2.05
C GLU A 138 0.77 6.85 1.55
N LEU A 139 0.04 7.16 0.47
CA LEU A 139 -0.82 6.22 -0.24
C LEU A 139 -0.32 5.99 -1.67
N LYS A 140 -0.27 4.73 -2.08
CA LYS A 140 0.05 4.31 -3.45
C LYS A 140 -1.08 3.47 -4.02
N SER A 141 -1.46 3.74 -5.26
CA SER A 141 -2.43 2.92 -5.97
C SER A 141 -2.11 2.94 -7.45
N LEU A 142 -2.33 1.81 -8.11
CA LEU A 142 -2.51 1.78 -9.55
C LEU A 142 -3.73 2.62 -9.91
N GLU A 143 -3.59 3.43 -10.96
CA GLU A 143 -4.72 4.21 -11.47
C GLU A 143 -5.69 3.25 -12.18
N HIS A 144 -6.94 3.24 -11.70
CA HIS A 144 -8.01 2.46 -12.29
C HIS A 144 -8.32 2.99 -13.68
N GLY A 145 -7.85 2.30 -14.71
CA GLY A 145 -8.10 2.66 -16.11
C GLY A 145 -7.25 1.89 -17.09
N PHE A 146 -7.75 1.82 -18.33
CA PHE A 146 -6.97 1.36 -19.47
C PHE A 146 -6.34 2.56 -20.14
N PHE A 147 -5.01 2.63 -20.11
CA PHE A 147 -4.23 3.71 -20.69
C PHE A 147 -3.29 3.16 -21.76
N SER A 148 -3.07 3.93 -22.81
CA SER A 148 -2.04 3.66 -23.82
C SER A 148 -1.49 4.96 -24.36
N ASP A 149 -0.21 4.96 -24.73
CA ASP A 149 0.49 6.14 -25.25
C ASP A 149 0.02 6.53 -26.66
N ASP A 150 -0.49 5.58 -27.42
CA ASP A 150 -0.97 5.73 -28.81
C ASP A 150 -2.50 5.85 -28.92
N GLU A 151 -3.18 6.03 -27.79
CA GLU A 151 -4.63 6.13 -27.69
C GLU A 151 -5.44 4.89 -28.13
N THR A 152 -4.79 3.75 -28.43
CA THR A 152 -5.49 2.49 -28.77
C THR A 152 -6.44 2.01 -27.68
N HIS A 153 -6.17 2.34 -26.41
CA HIS A 153 -7.08 2.07 -25.29
C HIS A 153 -8.49 2.64 -25.55
N LYS A 154 -8.64 3.77 -26.25
CA LYS A 154 -9.96 4.35 -26.57
C LYS A 154 -10.84 3.45 -27.44
N LYS A 155 -10.23 2.50 -28.18
CA LYS A 155 -10.94 1.52 -29.02
C LYS A 155 -11.36 0.27 -28.24
N ALA A 156 -10.86 0.08 -27.02
CA ALA A 156 -11.13 -1.08 -26.18
C ALA A 156 -12.49 -0.96 -25.47
N ILE A 157 -13.58 -0.88 -26.24
CA ILE A 157 -14.93 -0.59 -25.73
C ILE A 157 -15.37 -1.55 -24.61
N HIS A 158 -15.08 -2.85 -24.74
CA HIS A 158 -15.45 -3.85 -23.74
C HIS A 158 -14.59 -3.79 -22.49
N ALA A 159 -13.33 -3.33 -22.60
CA ALA A 159 -12.48 -3.12 -21.45
C ALA A 159 -13.00 -1.94 -20.61
N HIS A 160 -13.43 -0.86 -21.27
CA HIS A 160 -14.09 0.27 -20.61
C HIS A 160 -15.42 -0.12 -19.98
N GLU A 161 -16.26 -0.88 -20.69
CA GLU A 161 -17.52 -1.41 -20.15
C GLU A 161 -17.30 -2.28 -18.92
N TRP A 162 -16.34 -3.21 -18.97
CA TRP A 162 -15.93 -4.01 -17.82
C TRP A 162 -15.48 -3.14 -16.65
N GLN A 163 -14.65 -2.12 -16.91
CA GLN A 163 -14.21 -1.18 -15.88
C GLN A 163 -15.40 -0.47 -15.21
N GLN A 164 -16.38 0.00 -16.00
CA GLN A 164 -17.57 0.66 -15.46
C GLN A 164 -18.35 -0.29 -14.53
N HIS A 165 -18.51 -1.56 -14.91
CA HIS A 165 -19.16 -2.54 -14.04
C HIS A 165 -18.40 -2.79 -12.73
N ILE A 166 -17.06 -2.78 -12.76
CA ILE A 166 -16.26 -2.88 -11.54
C ILE A 166 -16.49 -1.66 -10.64
N ILE A 167 -16.50 -0.44 -11.19
CA ILE A 167 -16.80 0.80 -10.45
C ILE A 167 -18.20 0.75 -9.85
N GLU A 168 -19.22 0.38 -10.63
CA GLU A 168 -20.60 0.23 -10.16
C GLU A 168 -20.72 -0.81 -9.04
N GLY A 169 -20.06 -1.95 -9.18
CA GLY A 169 -20.03 -3.00 -8.17
C GLY A 169 -19.41 -2.50 -6.86
N ARG A 170 -18.27 -1.82 -6.95
CA ARG A 170 -17.57 -1.22 -5.79
C ARG A 170 -18.40 -0.15 -5.09
N ASN A 171 -19.11 0.70 -5.85
CA ASN A 171 -20.04 1.68 -5.29
C ASN A 171 -21.21 1.00 -4.55
N LYS A 172 -21.78 -0.08 -5.11
CA LYS A 172 -22.83 -0.86 -4.43
C LYS A 172 -22.33 -1.51 -3.14
N LEU A 173 -21.06 -1.90 -3.09
CA LEU A 173 -20.39 -2.42 -1.89
C LEU A 173 -19.95 -1.31 -0.90
N ARG A 174 -20.22 -0.03 -1.21
CA ARG A 174 -19.78 1.14 -0.43
C ARG A 174 -18.27 1.18 -0.19
N LYS A 175 -17.50 0.73 -1.18
CA LYS A 175 -16.04 0.80 -1.20
C LYS A 175 -15.59 1.39 -2.55
N PRO A 176 -15.85 2.68 -2.80
CA PRO A 176 -15.58 3.30 -4.08
C PRO A 176 -14.07 3.33 -4.38
N PHE A 177 -13.72 3.49 -5.65
CA PHE A 177 -12.38 3.92 -5.99
C PHE A 177 -12.25 5.41 -5.68
N CYS A 178 -11.36 5.75 -4.76
CA CYS A 178 -11.05 7.10 -4.33
C CYS A 178 -10.08 7.75 -5.32
N GLY A 179 -9.05 7.01 -5.74
CA GLY A 179 -7.96 7.54 -6.56
C GLY A 179 -7.22 8.71 -5.91
N ALA A 180 -6.23 9.25 -6.63
CA ALA A 180 -5.35 10.29 -6.09
C ALA A 180 -6.09 11.59 -5.73
N THR A 181 -7.11 11.99 -6.50
CA THR A 181 -7.83 13.24 -6.28
C THR A 181 -8.61 13.24 -4.98
N ILE A 182 -9.40 12.19 -4.70
CA ILE A 182 -10.21 12.11 -3.47
C ILE A 182 -9.29 11.96 -2.25
N CYS A 183 -8.24 11.14 -2.34
CA CYS A 183 -7.26 11.03 -1.26
C CYS A 183 -6.57 12.37 -0.96
N THR A 184 -6.19 13.14 -1.99
CA THR A 184 -5.58 14.47 -1.82
C THR A 184 -6.53 15.42 -1.11
N GLN A 185 -7.79 15.47 -1.52
CA GLN A 185 -8.80 16.32 -0.87
C GLN A 185 -9.05 15.89 0.59
N GLY A 186 -9.11 14.58 0.84
CA GLY A 186 -9.23 14.03 2.19
C GLY A 186 -8.07 14.44 3.10
N MET A 187 -6.84 14.40 2.57
CA MET A 187 -5.65 14.87 3.27
C MET A 187 -5.72 16.38 3.57
N GLU A 188 -6.12 17.20 2.60
CA GLU A 188 -6.30 18.65 2.81
C GLU A 188 -7.32 18.95 3.91
N ASN A 189 -8.48 18.28 3.85
CA ASN A 189 -9.58 18.45 4.81
C ASN A 189 -9.16 18.03 6.23
N ALA A 190 -8.31 17.01 6.35
CA ALA A 190 -7.77 16.56 7.65
C ALA A 190 -6.71 17.51 8.23
N GLY A 191 -6.15 18.42 7.43
CA GLY A 191 -5.14 19.38 7.87
C GLY A 191 -3.70 19.01 7.52
N PHE A 192 -3.49 18.04 6.62
CA PHE A 192 -2.16 17.77 6.09
C PHE A 192 -1.62 18.98 5.32
N VAL A 193 -0.30 19.15 5.37
CA VAL A 193 0.44 20.17 4.62
C VAL A 193 1.47 19.50 3.71
N ASN A 194 2.00 20.23 2.74
CA ASN A 194 2.99 19.73 1.77
C ASN A 194 2.53 18.49 0.98
N ILE A 195 1.23 18.41 0.68
CA ILE A 195 0.64 17.28 -0.04
C ILE A 195 1.18 17.24 -1.47
N LYS A 196 1.67 16.07 -1.90
CA LYS A 196 2.19 15.83 -3.25
C LYS A 196 1.45 14.65 -3.88
N SER A 197 0.89 14.89 -5.06
CA SER A 197 0.36 13.84 -5.92
C SER A 197 1.29 13.65 -7.11
N GLN A 198 1.75 12.42 -7.33
CA GLN A 198 2.71 12.08 -8.39
C GLN A 198 2.19 10.87 -9.16
N LYS A 199 2.36 10.89 -10.49
CA LYS A 199 2.00 9.78 -11.38
C LYS A 199 3.26 9.22 -12.02
N PHE A 200 3.39 7.90 -11.97
CA PHE A 200 4.51 7.18 -12.57
C PHE A 200 3.97 6.23 -13.63
N LYS A 201 4.67 6.12 -14.77
CA LYS A 201 4.34 5.10 -15.78
C LYS A 201 4.97 3.79 -15.36
N LEU A 202 4.15 2.75 -15.25
CA LEU A 202 4.64 1.38 -15.09
C LEU A 202 4.90 0.78 -16.46
N ARG A 203 6.03 0.10 -16.61
CA ARG A 203 6.34 -0.67 -17.81
C ARG A 203 5.63 -2.02 -17.67
N THR A 204 4.75 -2.33 -18.61
CA THR A 204 3.95 -3.57 -18.60
C THR A 204 4.29 -4.50 -19.76
N SER A 205 5.29 -4.17 -20.58
CA SER A 205 5.67 -4.92 -21.78
C SER A 205 6.84 -5.90 -21.57
N ASP A 206 6.97 -6.88 -22.48
CA ASP A 206 8.02 -7.92 -22.58
C ASP A 206 9.49 -7.42 -22.61
N GLU A 207 9.73 -6.14 -22.42
CA GLU A 207 11.06 -5.56 -22.23
C GLU A 207 11.48 -5.52 -20.76
N ASP A 208 10.55 -5.79 -19.84
CA ASP A 208 10.85 -5.89 -18.41
C ASP A 208 11.48 -7.26 -18.08
N PRO A 209 12.76 -7.31 -17.65
CA PRO A 209 13.40 -8.56 -17.24
C PRO A 209 12.69 -9.24 -16.05
N ALA A 210 11.97 -8.48 -15.21
CA ALA A 210 11.24 -9.02 -14.07
C ALA A 210 10.01 -9.83 -14.51
N LEU A 211 9.29 -9.37 -15.54
CA LEU A 211 8.13 -10.09 -16.10
C LEU A 211 8.52 -11.34 -16.90
N LYS A 212 9.79 -11.47 -17.32
CA LYS A 212 10.31 -12.68 -17.98
C LYS A 212 10.51 -13.86 -17.04
N ARG A 213 10.57 -13.64 -15.72
CA ARG A 213 10.84 -14.72 -14.74
C ARG A 213 9.61 -15.53 -14.34
N SER A 214 8.39 -15.08 -14.65
CA SER A 214 7.15 -15.78 -14.28
C SER A 214 6.55 -16.66 -15.39
N ARG A 215 7.20 -16.75 -16.57
CA ARG A 215 6.85 -17.75 -17.59
C ARG A 215 7.94 -18.81 -17.61
N PHE A 216 7.55 -20.05 -17.30
CA PHE A 216 8.35 -21.27 -17.21
C PHE A 216 9.01 -21.55 -15.86
N GLN A 217 8.21 -22.14 -14.95
CA GLN A 217 8.52 -23.45 -14.37
C GLN A 217 7.26 -24.31 -14.35
#